data_AF-A0ABD0PYR9-F1
#
_entry.id   AF-A0ABD0PYR9-F1
#
_cell.length_a   1.000
_cell.length_b   1.000
_cell.length_c   1.000
_cell.angle_alpha   90.00
_cell.angle_beta   90.00
_cell.angle_gamma   90.00
#
_symmetry.space_group_name_H-M   'P 1'
#
loop_
_entity.id
_entity.type
_entity.pdbx_description
1 polymer ?
#
loop_
_entity_poly.entity_id
_entity_poly.type
_entity_poly.pdbx_seq_one_letter_code
_entity_poly.pdbx_strand_id
1 'polypeptide(L)' 'YQVRMIPFEDDEFTRPYTGKVDAELNQKMNVEVRVEGVDSRQFALVMDTCWATPVNDPDYSLRWDLIVT' A
#
# COMPACT_ATOMS: atom_id res chain seq x y z
N TYR A 1 13.70 11.85 -1.90
CA TYR A 1 13.23 10.48 -1.65
C TYR A 1 11.94 10.27 -2.43
N GLN A 2 11.61 9.02 -2.76
CA GLN A 2 10.36 8.67 -3.43
C GLN A 2 9.70 7.54 -2.65
N VAL A 3 8.40 7.67 -2.39
CA VAL A 3 7.60 6.61 -1.75
C VAL A 3 6.80 5.89 -2.82
N ARG A 4 6.76 4.57 -2.75
CA ARG A 4 5.94 3.73 -3.64
C ARG A 4 5.14 2.75 -2.80
N MET A 5 3.88 2.57 -3.17
CA MET A 5 3.01 1.52 -2.64
C MET A 5 2.79 0.49 -3.76
N ILE A 6 3.06 -0.78 -3.48
CA ILE A 6 3.07 -1.85 -4.47
C ILE A 6 2.26 -3.04 -3.94
N PRO A 7 1.16 -3.43 -4.60
CA PRO A 7 0.42 -4.64 -4.26
C PRO A 7 1.07 -5.88 -4.92
N PHE A 8 1.05 -7.01 -4.22
CA PHE A 8 1.66 -8.28 -4.62
C PHE A 8 0.66 -9.43 -4.57
N GLU A 9 0.80 -10.34 -5.55
CA GLU A 9 0.01 -11.56 -5.69
C GLU A 9 0.39 -12.64 -4.67
N ASP A 10 1.60 -12.57 -4.15
CA ASP A 10 2.25 -13.60 -3.34
C ASP A 10 2.68 -13.07 -1.96
N ASP A 11 2.81 -13.99 -1.01
CA ASP A 11 3.19 -13.69 0.37
C ASP A 11 4.68 -13.35 0.49
N GLU A 12 5.47 -13.73 -0.51
CA GLU A 12 6.91 -13.48 -0.60
C GLU A 12 7.26 -12.11 -1.20
N PHE A 13 6.26 -11.31 -1.61
CA PHE A 13 6.45 -9.99 -2.22
C PHE A 13 7.36 -10.02 -3.47
N THR A 14 7.20 -11.03 -4.33
CA THR A 14 8.03 -11.19 -5.55
C THR A 14 7.29 -10.90 -6.84
N ARG A 15 5.96 -11.04 -6.85
CA ARG A 15 5.10 -10.88 -8.02
C ARG A 15 4.15 -9.69 -7.83
N PRO A 16 4.55 -8.48 -8.27
CA PRO A 16 3.70 -7.32 -8.17
C PRO A 16 2.52 -7.44 -9.14
N TYR A 17 1.34 -7.01 -8.72
CA TYR A 17 0.21 -6.85 -9.65
C TYR A 17 0.53 -5.81 -10.73
N THR A 18 -0.07 -5.99 -11.90
CA THR A 18 0.01 -5.02 -13.00
C THR A 18 -1.38 -4.66 -13.52
N GLY A 19 -1.60 -3.38 -13.80
CA GLY A 19 -2.88 -2.91 -14.32
C GLY A 19 -4.01 -2.94 -13.28
N LYS A 20 -5.22 -3.27 -13.73
CA LYS A 20 -6.39 -3.42 -12.86
C LYS A 20 -6.40 -4.81 -12.25
N VAL A 21 -6.75 -4.89 -10.96
CA VAL A 21 -6.84 -6.13 -10.21
C VAL A 21 -8.31 -6.44 -9.95
N ASP A 22 -8.77 -7.59 -10.43
CA ASP A 22 -10.07 -8.15 -10.06
C ASP A 22 -9.86 -9.03 -8.82
N ALA A 23 -10.27 -8.51 -7.65
CA ALA A 23 -10.13 -9.19 -6.37
C ALA A 23 -11.50 -9.65 -5.84
N GLU A 24 -11.53 -10.82 -5.20
CA GLU A 24 -12.73 -11.33 -4.53
C GLU A 24 -12.83 -10.82 -3.08
N LEU A 25 -14.05 -10.82 -2.54
CA LEU A 25 -14.27 -10.48 -1.13
C LEU A 25 -13.55 -11.50 -0.23
N ASN A 26 -12.86 -11.00 0.81
CA ASN A 26 -12.02 -11.78 1.73
C ASN A 26 -10.76 -12.40 1.09
N GLN A 27 -10.43 -12.06 -0.15
CA GLN A 27 -9.13 -12.38 -0.72
C GLN A 27 -8.04 -11.53 -0.02
N LYS A 28 -7.00 -12.19 0.47
CA LYS A 28 -5.82 -11.51 1.02
C LYS A 28 -5.08 -10.77 -0.10
N MET A 29 -4.69 -9.53 0.15
CA MET A 29 -3.82 -8.75 -0.74
C MET A 29 -2.60 -8.28 0.04
N ASN A 30 -1.40 -8.65 -0.42
CA ASN A 30 -0.15 -8.20 0.17
C ASN A 30 0.22 -6.84 -0.41
N VAL A 31 0.60 -5.88 0.43
CA VAL A 31 0.96 -4.52 -0.01
C VAL A 31 2.24 -4.08 0.70
N GLU A 32 3.23 -3.66 -0.08
CA GLU A 32 4.48 -3.07 0.42
C GLU A 32 4.41 -1.54 0.27
N VAL A 33 4.85 -0.81 1.29
CA VAL A 33 5.22 0.60 1.16
C VAL A 33 6.73 0.69 1.29
N ARG A 34 7.40 1.27 0.30
CA ARG A 34 8.86 1.42 0.30
C ARG A 34 9.29 2.84 -0.02
N VAL A 35 10.45 3.22 0.53
CA VAL A 35 11.09 4.51 0.29
C VAL A 35 12.41 4.33 -0.44
N GLU A 36 12.59 5.04 -1.54
CA GLU A 36 13.78 5.04 -2.37
C GLU A 36 14.54 6.37 -2.22
N GLY A 37 15.87 6.33 -2.34
CA GLY A 37 16.72 7.52 -2.28
C GLY A 37 16.95 8.09 -0.87
N VAL A 38 16.91 7.23 0.16
CA VAL A 38 17.30 7.55 1.55
C VAL A 38 18.37 6.56 2.04
N ASP A 39 19.21 6.97 2.99
CA ASP A 39 20.13 6.05 3.68
C ASP A 39 19.32 5.23 4.70
N SER A 40 19.08 3.96 4.39
CA SER A 40 18.32 3.05 5.25
C SER A 40 18.98 2.77 6.60
N ARG A 41 20.25 3.16 6.80
CA ARG A 41 20.92 3.10 8.11
C ARG A 41 20.53 4.27 9.02
N GLN A 42 20.01 5.35 8.46
CA GLN A 42 19.67 6.58 9.20
C GLN A 42 18.15 6.80 9.27
N PHE A 43 17.43 6.32 8.26
CA PHE A 43 15.98 6.53 8.14
C PHE A 43 15.24 5.21 8.15
N ALA A 44 14.21 5.14 9.00
CA ALA A 44 13.23 4.06 9.00
C ALA A 44 11.90 4.59 8.45
N LEU A 45 11.18 3.72 7.74
CA LEU A 45 9.82 3.98 7.31
C LEU A 45 8.85 3.51 8.40
N VAL A 46 7.94 4.38 8.81
CA VAL A 46 6.87 4.07 9.75
C VAL A 46 5.54 4.44 9.09
N MET A 47 4.59 3.51 9.07
CA MET A 47 3.23 3.79 8.63
C MET A 47 2.47 4.46 9.76
N ASP A 48 1.79 5.57 9.46
CA ASP A 48 0.98 6.32 10.42
C ASP A 48 -0.50 5.96 10.27
N THR A 49 -1.09 6.27 9.11
CA THR A 49 -2.47 5.94 8.78
C THR A 49 -2.55 5.34 7.37
N CYS A 50 -3.52 4.45 7.16
CA CYS A 50 -3.79 3.85 5.85
C CYS A 50 -5.30 3.66 5.70
N TRP A 51 -5.84 3.99 4.54
CA TRP A 51 -7.26 3.86 4.25
C TRP A 51 -7.49 3.53 2.77
N ALA A 52 -8.70 3.07 2.47
CA ALA A 52 -9.19 2.88 1.11
C ALA A 52 -10.32 3.85 0.82
N THR A 53 -10.40 4.32 -0.43
CA THR A 53 -11.52 5.10 -0.98
C THR A 53 -12.12 4.36 -2.18
N PRO A 54 -13.41 4.55 -2.50
CA PRO A 54 -14.06 3.84 -3.60
C PRO A 54 -13.68 4.39 -4.98
N VAL A 55 -12.91 5.48 -5.02
CA VAL A 55 -12.49 6.22 -6.21
C VAL A 55 -11.03 6.63 -6.08
N ASN A 56 -10.38 7.01 -7.18
CA ASN A 56 -8.99 7.46 -7.16
C ASN A 56 -8.85 8.92 -6.64
N ASP A 57 -9.34 9.16 -5.43
CA ASP A 57 -9.25 10.42 -4.70
C ASP A 57 -8.96 10.08 -3.21
N PRO A 58 -7.78 10.43 -2.67
CA PRO A 58 -7.44 10.14 -1.29
C PRO A 58 -8.25 10.97 -0.27
N ASP A 59 -8.79 12.12 -0.69
CA ASP A 59 -9.55 13.04 0.17
C ASP A 59 -11.07 12.81 0.11
N TYR A 60 -11.51 11.72 -0.55
CA TYR A 60 -12.92 11.36 -0.66
C TYR A 60 -13.56 11.15 0.71
N SER A 61 -14.76 11.69 0.91
CA SER A 61 -15.44 11.72 2.21
C SER A 61 -15.77 10.33 2.78
N LEU A 62 -16.05 9.35 1.91
CA LEU A 62 -16.23 7.97 2.30
C LEU A 62 -14.89 7.23 2.22
N ARG A 63 -14.39 6.79 3.37
CA ARG A 63 -13.18 5.98 3.47
C ARG A 63 -13.33 4.86 4.47
N TRP A 64 -12.48 3.83 4.33
CA TRP A 64 -12.36 2.73 5.27
C TRP A 64 -10.93 2.70 5.80
N ASP A 65 -10.77 2.93 7.09
CA ASP A 65 -9.44 2.92 7.73
C ASP A 65 -8.95 1.47 7.88
N LEU A 66 -7.73 1.22 7.40
CA LEU A 66 -7.04 -0.08 7.44
C LEU A 66 -5.98 -0.11 8.55
N ILE A 67 -5.33 1.04 8.79
CA ILE A 67 -4.35 1.24 9.87
C ILE A 67 -4.70 2.56 10.55
N VAL A 68 -4.88 2.51 11.86
CA VAL A 68 -5.11 3.66 12.75
C VAL A 68 -4.12 3.56 13.90
N THR A 69 -3.38 4.63 14.16
CA THR A 69 -2.40 4.75 15.23
C THR A 69 -2.91 5.61 16.37
#